data_AF-A0A7W4UPF5-F1
#
_entry.id   AF-A0A7W4UPF5-F1
#
_cell.length_a   1.000
_cell.length_b   1.000
_cell.length_c   1.000
_cell.angle_alpha   90.00
_cell.angle_beta   90.00
_cell.angle_gamma   90.00
#
_symmetry.space_group_name_H-M   'P 1'
#
loop_
_entity.id
_entity.type
_entity.pdbx_description
1 polymer ?
#
loop_
_entity_poly.entity_id
_entity_poly.type
_entity_poly.pdbx_seq_one_letter_code
_entity_poly.pdbx_strand_id
1 'polypeptide(L)'
;MHDIALLEQLDDTTAFAVHLYAPERDEPGKRYFTFASHDVYPITRVLPALTDLGVDVVDEHPYVITLPDGTNLHISDFGLTAPSAAVWNDAEWGAELESVFTAVWSGESETDRLNSLVLLGGLRWRQIVILRAISMYLRQIGATFSVEYIEQALIENPLIAADIVRLFEAKFDPELTGDRDAELVSLTERLLAALDDVASLDHDRILRSMIGIVEATWRTNFYQVDEAGKPKHWVSMKLDCTRVPGLPKPHPMAEIWVYSPEVEGVHLRFGRVARGGLRWSDRREDFRTEVLGLVKAQMVKNAVIVPTGSKGGFFAKQLPAPSDRGAWLEGGKSAYRTFIRALLDITDNRDGTEIVPPANVVRHDGEDPYLVVAADKGTASFSDIANGISEGYDFWLADAFASGGSAGYDHKGMGITARGAWESVKRHFRELGHDTQTQDFTVVGVGDMSGDVFGNGMLRSEHIRLVAAFDHRHVFIDPNPDAAATFVERQRLFDLPGSSWDDFDRSVMSEGGGVFPLTQKSIPVTPQMREALGLDADV
;
A
#
# COMPACT_ATOMS: atom_id res chain seq x y z
N MET A 1 -31.78 -14.33 29.26
CA MET A 1 -32.60 -13.46 28.38
C MET A 1 -31.74 -12.74 27.35
N HIS A 2 -30.52 -12.29 27.72
CA HIS A 2 -29.60 -11.63 26.80
C HIS A 2 -29.15 -12.51 25.62
N ASP A 3 -28.86 -13.81 25.86
CA ASP A 3 -28.41 -14.71 24.77
C ASP A 3 -29.47 -14.91 23.68
N ILE A 4 -30.76 -14.94 24.05
CA ILE A 4 -31.85 -15.06 23.07
C ILE A 4 -31.93 -13.79 22.22
N ALA A 5 -31.85 -12.62 22.85
CA ALA A 5 -31.84 -11.34 22.14
C ALA A 5 -30.60 -11.19 21.23
N LEU A 6 -29.46 -11.79 21.61
CA LEU A 6 -28.25 -11.81 20.79
C LEU A 6 -28.40 -12.72 19.57
N LEU A 7 -29.00 -13.90 19.74
CA LEU A 7 -29.30 -14.81 18.62
C LEU A 7 -30.33 -14.25 17.65
N GLU A 8 -31.31 -13.48 18.15
CA GLU A 8 -32.31 -12.80 17.31
C GLU A 8 -31.71 -11.70 16.42
N GLN A 9 -30.48 -11.24 16.69
CA GLN A 9 -29.75 -10.33 15.81
C GLN A 9 -29.11 -11.05 14.62
N LEU A 10 -28.96 -12.37 14.69
CA LEU A 10 -28.38 -13.15 13.60
C LEU A 10 -29.40 -13.33 12.48
N ASP A 11 -29.04 -12.87 11.28
CA ASP A 11 -29.83 -13.00 10.06
C ASP A 11 -28.91 -13.22 8.85
N ASP A 12 -29.49 -13.32 7.66
CA ASP A 12 -28.74 -13.54 6.41
C ASP A 12 -27.67 -12.46 6.14
N THR A 13 -27.76 -11.30 6.80
CA THR A 13 -26.81 -10.18 6.67
C THR A 13 -25.89 -10.01 7.89
N THR A 14 -26.21 -10.63 9.02
CA THR A 14 -25.51 -10.50 10.30
C THR A 14 -24.94 -11.85 10.72
N ALA A 15 -23.71 -12.13 10.28
CA ALA A 15 -23.07 -13.43 10.47
C ALA A 15 -22.71 -13.76 11.94
N PHE A 16 -22.57 -12.74 12.78
CA PHE A 16 -22.22 -12.87 14.19
C PHE A 16 -22.75 -11.69 15.01
N ALA A 17 -22.87 -11.89 16.32
CA ALA A 17 -23.21 -10.87 17.30
C ALA A 17 -22.42 -11.11 18.59
N VAL A 18 -22.10 -10.04 19.31
CA VAL A 18 -21.31 -10.10 20.55
C VAL A 18 -21.97 -9.37 21.70
N HIS A 19 -21.70 -9.83 22.92
CA HIS A 19 -22.15 -9.15 24.12
C HIS A 19 -21.20 -9.37 25.30
N LEU A 20 -20.81 -8.28 25.96
CA LEU A 20 -20.04 -8.29 27.21
C LEU A 20 -21.00 -8.06 28.39
N TYR A 21 -20.97 -8.96 29.37
CA TYR A 21 -21.81 -8.86 30.55
C TYR A 21 -21.10 -9.27 31.84
N ALA A 22 -21.66 -8.84 32.98
CA ALA A 22 -21.17 -9.23 34.29
C ALA A 22 -21.81 -10.58 34.73
N PRO A 23 -21.06 -11.47 35.39
CA PRO A 23 -21.61 -12.72 35.88
C PRO A 23 -22.74 -12.50 36.90
N GLU A 24 -23.67 -13.46 36.99
CA GLU A 24 -24.77 -13.41 37.97
C GLU A 24 -24.28 -13.47 39.44
N ARG A 25 -23.08 -14.05 39.65
CA ARG A 25 -22.37 -14.01 40.93
C ARG A 25 -21.46 -12.79 40.95
N ASP A 26 -21.42 -12.09 42.09
CA ASP A 26 -20.57 -10.90 42.27
C ASP A 26 -19.08 -11.26 42.22
N GLU A 27 -18.50 -11.20 41.02
CA GLU A 27 -17.08 -11.35 40.73
C GLU A 27 -16.58 -10.08 40.05
N PRO A 28 -16.20 -9.03 40.82
CA PRO A 28 -15.92 -7.70 40.28
C PRO A 28 -14.83 -7.67 39.20
N GLY A 29 -13.89 -8.62 39.24
CA GLY A 29 -12.77 -8.72 38.29
C GLY A 29 -13.06 -9.49 37.00
N LYS A 30 -14.24 -10.12 36.87
CA LYS A 30 -14.57 -11.01 35.76
C LYS A 30 -15.72 -10.47 34.92
N ARG A 31 -15.62 -10.61 33.61
CA ARG A 31 -16.70 -10.40 32.64
C ARG A 31 -16.82 -11.62 31.74
N TYR A 32 -17.98 -11.79 31.15
CA TYR A 32 -18.22 -12.81 30.13
C TYR A 32 -18.46 -12.13 28.80
N PHE A 33 -17.78 -12.61 27.76
CA PHE A 33 -17.92 -12.14 26.40
C PHE A 33 -18.53 -13.24 25.55
N THR A 34 -19.81 -13.08 25.23
CA THR A 34 -20.55 -13.99 24.39
C THR A 34 -20.31 -13.65 22.93
N PHE A 35 -19.90 -14.64 22.16
CA PHE A 35 -19.78 -14.59 20.71
C PHE A 35 -20.78 -15.58 20.10
N ALA A 36 -21.83 -15.05 19.47
CA ALA A 36 -22.86 -15.82 18.78
C ALA A 36 -22.66 -15.75 17.26
N SER A 37 -22.80 -16.88 16.56
CA SER A 37 -22.60 -16.93 15.10
C SER A 37 -23.28 -18.12 14.42
N HIS A 38 -23.44 -18.03 13.11
CA HIS A 38 -23.91 -19.14 12.26
C HIS A 38 -22.82 -20.20 12.00
N ASP A 39 -21.55 -19.79 12.01
CA ASP A 39 -20.42 -20.67 11.70
C ASP A 39 -19.67 -21.12 12.96
N VAL A 40 -19.06 -22.29 12.90
CA VAL A 40 -18.12 -22.72 13.95
C VAL A 40 -16.76 -22.11 13.67
N TYR A 41 -16.27 -21.29 14.61
CA TYR A 41 -14.93 -20.73 14.55
C TYR A 41 -13.97 -21.46 15.51
N PRO A 42 -12.74 -21.77 15.07
CA PRO A 42 -11.76 -22.33 15.98
C PRO A 42 -11.32 -21.28 17.00
N ILE A 43 -11.13 -21.72 18.24
CA ILE A 43 -10.67 -20.88 19.37
C ILE A 43 -9.41 -20.08 19.00
N THR A 44 -8.48 -20.70 18.25
CA THR A 44 -7.25 -20.07 17.78
C THR A 44 -7.46 -18.86 16.88
N ARG A 45 -8.67 -18.68 16.33
CA ARG A 45 -9.06 -17.50 15.54
C ARG A 45 -9.67 -16.41 16.42
N VAL A 46 -10.44 -16.77 17.45
CA VAL A 46 -11.13 -15.82 18.33
C VAL A 46 -10.20 -15.24 19.39
N LEU A 47 -9.33 -16.08 19.99
CA LEU A 47 -8.46 -15.67 21.09
C LEU A 47 -7.61 -14.44 20.78
N PRO A 48 -6.92 -14.32 19.61
CA PRO A 48 -6.12 -13.14 19.31
C PRO A 48 -6.92 -11.84 19.40
N ALA A 49 -8.13 -11.82 18.83
CA ALA A 49 -9.00 -10.65 18.84
C ALA A 49 -9.45 -10.24 20.26
N LEU A 50 -9.56 -11.20 21.19
CA LEU A 50 -9.85 -10.92 22.59
C LEU A 50 -8.59 -10.47 23.36
N THR A 51 -7.48 -11.22 23.23
CA THR A 51 -6.25 -10.92 23.98
C THR A 51 -5.64 -9.57 23.59
N ASP A 52 -5.80 -9.17 22.32
CA ASP A 52 -5.34 -7.87 21.82
C ASP A 52 -6.10 -6.68 22.43
N LEU A 53 -7.28 -6.91 23.02
CA LEU A 53 -8.02 -5.91 23.81
C LEU A 53 -7.41 -5.68 25.20
N GLY A 54 -6.35 -6.40 25.56
CA GLY A 54 -5.66 -6.25 26.86
C GLY A 54 -6.32 -7.01 28.00
N VAL A 55 -7.09 -8.06 27.68
CA VAL A 55 -7.74 -8.95 28.66
C VAL A 55 -7.14 -10.35 28.58
N ASP A 56 -7.16 -11.05 29.71
CA ASP A 56 -6.86 -12.48 29.77
C ASP A 56 -8.14 -13.29 29.59
N VAL A 57 -8.10 -14.30 28.72
CA VAL A 57 -9.18 -15.27 28.54
C VAL A 57 -8.93 -16.46 29.47
N VAL A 58 -9.80 -16.67 30.47
CA VAL A 58 -9.58 -17.64 31.55
C VAL A 58 -10.36 -18.94 31.37
N ASP A 59 -11.50 -18.90 30.70
CA ASP A 59 -12.32 -20.06 30.35
C ASP A 59 -13.17 -19.80 29.10
N GLU A 60 -13.69 -20.87 28.50
CA GLU A 60 -14.66 -20.84 27.41
C GLU A 60 -15.77 -21.86 27.69
N HIS A 61 -17.01 -21.45 27.48
CA HIS A 61 -18.18 -22.32 27.49
C HIS A 61 -18.87 -22.31 26.12
N PRO A 62 -18.65 -23.34 25.28
CA PRO A 62 -19.30 -23.44 23.98
C PRO A 62 -20.67 -24.12 24.07
N TYR A 63 -21.63 -23.62 23.32
CA TYR A 63 -22.99 -24.12 23.19
C TYR A 63 -23.41 -24.21 21.72
N VAL A 64 -24.24 -25.20 21.41
CA VAL A 64 -24.87 -25.35 20.08
C VAL A 64 -26.38 -25.38 20.26
N ILE A 65 -27.08 -24.53 19.52
CA ILE A 65 -28.53 -24.42 19.53
C ILE A 65 -29.04 -24.82 18.16
N THR A 66 -29.85 -25.88 18.12
CA THR A 66 -30.51 -26.33 16.88
C THR A 66 -31.93 -25.80 16.84
N LEU A 67 -32.23 -24.97 15.84
CA LEU A 67 -33.56 -24.44 15.58
C LEU A 67 -34.50 -25.52 15.01
N PRO A 68 -35.83 -25.35 15.08
CA PRO A 68 -36.81 -26.34 14.58
C PRO A 68 -36.70 -26.65 13.07
N ASP A 69 -36.15 -25.73 12.29
CA ASP A 69 -35.89 -25.89 10.85
C ASP A 69 -34.58 -26.66 10.55
N GLY A 70 -33.81 -27.01 11.59
CA GLY A 70 -32.53 -27.71 11.50
C GLY A 70 -31.30 -26.80 11.42
N THR A 71 -31.47 -25.48 11.43
CA THR A 71 -30.36 -24.51 11.46
C THR A 71 -29.64 -24.60 12.80
N ASN A 72 -28.31 -24.68 12.77
CA ASN A 72 -27.48 -24.63 13.98
C ASN A 72 -26.96 -23.21 14.20
N LEU A 73 -27.08 -22.74 15.43
CA LEU A 73 -26.46 -21.52 15.93
C LEU A 73 -25.43 -21.89 16.99
N HIS A 74 -24.31 -21.16 16.99
CA HIS A 74 -23.17 -21.41 17.87
C HIS A 74 -23.00 -20.24 18.82
N ILE A 75 -22.78 -20.54 20.09
CA ILE A 75 -22.42 -19.55 21.11
C ILE A 75 -21.14 -20.01 21.77
N SER A 76 -20.13 -19.15 21.82
CA SER A 76 -18.97 -19.33 22.70
C SER A 76 -18.97 -18.20 23.72
N ASP A 77 -19.03 -18.54 25.00
CA ASP A 77 -18.98 -17.57 26.08
C ASP A 77 -17.61 -17.60 26.77
N PHE A 78 -16.86 -16.50 26.65
CA PHE A 78 -15.48 -16.41 27.12
C PHE A 78 -15.41 -15.67 28.45
N GLY A 79 -14.85 -16.31 29.48
CA GLY A 79 -14.52 -15.64 30.73
C GLY A 79 -13.30 -14.74 30.55
N LEU A 80 -13.47 -13.45 30.81
CA LEU A 80 -12.44 -12.43 30.68
C LEU A 80 -12.04 -11.85 32.04
N THR A 81 -10.74 -11.65 32.23
CA THR A 81 -10.19 -10.86 33.35
C THR A 81 -9.32 -9.73 32.82
N ALA A 82 -9.44 -8.55 33.43
CA ALA A 82 -8.59 -7.40 33.09
C ALA A 82 -7.47 -7.22 34.13
N PRO A 83 -6.39 -6.48 33.80
CA PRO A 83 -5.32 -6.16 34.74
C PRO A 83 -5.79 -5.45 36.02
N SER A 84 -6.93 -4.75 35.96
CA SER A 84 -7.58 -4.12 37.10
C SER A 84 -9.09 -4.26 36.99
N ALA A 85 -9.74 -4.65 38.10
CA ALA A 85 -11.19 -4.71 38.18
C ALA A 85 -11.87 -3.33 37.98
N ALA A 86 -11.12 -2.23 38.18
CA ALA A 86 -11.64 -0.87 37.99
C ALA A 86 -12.04 -0.60 36.53
N VAL A 87 -11.42 -1.29 35.56
CA VAL A 87 -11.74 -1.19 34.13
C VAL A 87 -13.20 -1.56 33.86
N TRP A 88 -13.79 -2.41 34.70
CA TRP A 88 -15.14 -2.92 34.50
C TRP A 88 -16.25 -2.10 35.17
N ASN A 89 -15.90 -1.03 35.87
CA ASN A 89 -16.85 -0.22 36.64
C ASN A 89 -17.57 0.85 35.82
N ASP A 90 -17.19 1.03 34.55
CA ASP A 90 -17.80 1.98 33.65
C ASP A 90 -18.46 1.22 32.48
N ALA A 91 -19.77 1.40 32.36
CA ALA A 91 -20.60 0.68 31.41
C ALA A 91 -20.33 1.09 29.95
N GLU A 92 -19.79 2.29 29.71
CA GLU A 92 -19.48 2.76 28.35
C GLU A 92 -18.37 1.92 27.70
N TRP A 93 -17.42 1.40 28.49
CA TRP A 93 -16.30 0.60 28.00
C TRP A 93 -16.73 -0.78 27.49
N GLY A 94 -17.83 -1.32 28.01
CA GLY A 94 -18.36 -2.60 27.54
C GLY A 94 -18.82 -2.52 26.09
N ALA A 95 -19.57 -1.46 25.75
CA ALA A 95 -20.00 -1.21 24.38
C ALA A 95 -18.82 -0.91 23.44
N GLU A 96 -17.80 -0.20 23.91
CA GLU A 96 -16.61 0.08 23.10
C GLU A 96 -15.75 -1.18 22.86
N LEU A 97 -15.63 -2.09 23.84
CA LEU A 97 -14.99 -3.39 23.65
C LEU A 97 -15.71 -4.23 22.60
N GLU A 98 -17.05 -4.31 22.68
CA GLU A 98 -17.89 -4.97 21.68
C GLU A 98 -17.68 -4.32 20.29
N SER A 99 -17.59 -2.99 20.23
CA SER A 99 -17.36 -2.27 18.97
C SER A 99 -15.98 -2.55 18.38
N VAL A 100 -14.91 -2.57 19.18
CA VAL A 100 -13.56 -2.90 18.71
C VAL A 100 -13.51 -4.33 18.21
N PHE A 101 -14.05 -5.28 18.98
CA PHE A 101 -14.09 -6.68 18.56
C PHE A 101 -14.86 -6.84 17.24
N THR A 102 -16.02 -6.19 17.11
CA THR A 102 -16.84 -6.23 15.89
C THR A 102 -16.09 -5.66 14.69
N ALA A 103 -15.41 -4.52 14.85
CA ALA A 103 -14.60 -3.91 13.79
C ALA A 103 -13.42 -4.80 13.36
N VAL A 104 -12.75 -5.46 14.31
CA VAL A 104 -11.66 -6.39 14.01
C VAL A 104 -12.16 -7.64 13.31
N TRP A 105 -13.26 -8.23 13.82
CA TRP A 105 -13.81 -9.47 13.30
C TRP A 105 -14.42 -9.32 11.90
N SER A 106 -15.00 -8.15 11.61
CA SER A 106 -15.50 -7.77 10.29
C SER A 106 -14.41 -7.33 9.30
N GLY A 107 -13.16 -7.15 9.77
CA GLY A 107 -12.02 -6.72 8.95
C GLY A 107 -11.93 -5.21 8.72
N GLU A 108 -12.76 -4.40 9.40
CA GLU A 108 -12.70 -2.93 9.37
C GLU A 108 -11.48 -2.36 10.13
N SER A 109 -10.91 -3.13 11.05
CA SER A 109 -9.70 -2.79 11.81
C SER A 109 -8.79 -4.01 11.98
N GLU A 110 -7.50 -3.80 12.19
CA GLU A 110 -6.56 -4.88 12.50
C GLU A 110 -6.61 -5.36 13.97
N THR A 111 -6.23 -6.62 14.16
CA THR A 111 -5.93 -7.22 15.46
C THR A 111 -4.46 -6.98 15.80
N ASP A 112 -4.22 -6.10 16.77
CA ASP A 112 -2.91 -5.88 17.38
C ASP A 112 -3.07 -5.28 18.78
N ARG A 113 -1.95 -5.14 19.48
CA ARG A 113 -1.94 -4.73 20.90
C ARG A 113 -2.42 -3.30 21.13
N LEU A 114 -2.49 -2.44 20.09
CA LEU A 114 -3.07 -1.11 20.24
C LEU A 114 -4.56 -1.16 20.60
N ASN A 115 -5.24 -2.26 20.28
CA ASN A 115 -6.65 -2.44 20.66
C ASN A 115 -6.85 -2.38 22.18
N SER A 116 -5.82 -2.71 22.99
CA SER A 116 -5.85 -2.55 24.45
C SER A 116 -6.00 -1.10 24.92
N LEU A 117 -5.73 -0.10 24.07
CA LEU A 117 -6.01 1.30 24.37
C LEU A 117 -7.51 1.58 24.49
N VAL A 118 -8.38 0.68 24.02
CA VAL A 118 -9.80 0.74 24.34
C VAL A 118 -10.03 0.66 25.83
N LEU A 119 -9.22 -0.10 26.60
CA LEU A 119 -9.32 -0.25 28.05
C LEU A 119 -8.37 0.67 28.82
N LEU A 120 -7.20 0.97 28.26
CA LEU A 120 -6.18 1.75 28.93
C LEU A 120 -6.34 3.26 28.72
N GLY A 121 -6.83 3.68 27.55
CA GLY A 121 -6.88 5.08 27.12
C GLY A 121 -8.28 5.59 26.79
N GLY A 122 -9.31 4.75 26.85
CA GLY A 122 -10.70 5.13 26.52
C GLY A 122 -10.88 5.49 25.05
N LEU A 123 -10.07 4.88 24.19
CA LEU A 123 -10.08 5.15 22.78
C LEU A 123 -11.05 4.22 22.06
N ARG A 124 -11.84 4.81 21.17
CA ARG A 124 -12.70 4.07 20.25
C ARG A 124 -11.85 3.42 19.16
N TRP A 125 -12.31 2.32 18.56
CA TRP A 125 -11.54 1.61 17.52
C TRP A 125 -11.06 2.54 16.39
N ARG A 126 -11.90 3.50 15.97
CA ARG A 126 -11.58 4.44 14.89
C ARG A 126 -10.47 5.42 15.29
N GLN A 127 -10.40 5.79 16.57
CA GLN A 127 -9.32 6.63 17.11
C GLN A 127 -8.01 5.85 17.18
N ILE A 128 -8.06 4.56 17.51
CA ILE A 128 -6.89 3.67 17.51
C ILE A 128 -6.29 3.56 16.09
N VAL A 129 -7.12 3.60 15.03
CA VAL A 129 -6.64 3.64 13.63
C VAL A 129 -5.74 4.84 13.35
N ILE A 130 -5.92 6.00 14.01
CA ILE A 130 -5.03 7.16 13.86
C ILE A 130 -3.62 6.79 14.32
N LEU A 131 -3.52 6.24 15.52
CA LEU A 131 -2.24 5.83 16.11
C LEU A 131 -1.58 4.74 15.25
N ARG A 132 -2.36 3.76 14.80
CA ARG A 132 -1.89 2.68 13.92
C ARG A 132 -1.36 3.20 12.58
N ALA A 133 -2.07 4.13 11.94
CA ALA A 133 -1.64 4.75 10.70
C ALA A 133 -0.32 5.52 10.85
N ILE A 134 -0.12 6.23 11.99
CA ILE A 134 1.11 6.95 12.30
C ILE A 134 2.26 5.98 12.62
N SER A 135 2.02 4.92 13.40
CA SER A 135 3.01 3.88 13.70
C SER A 135 3.54 3.20 12.43
N MET A 136 2.64 2.91 11.49
CA MET A 136 3.01 2.31 10.20
C MET A 136 3.72 3.31 9.28
N TYR A 137 3.39 4.60 9.36
CA TYR A 137 4.17 5.64 8.69
C TYR A 137 5.59 5.75 9.25
N LEU A 138 5.75 5.71 10.58
CA LEU A 138 7.06 5.71 11.25
C LEU A 138 7.95 4.56 10.76
N ARG A 139 7.38 3.35 10.61
CA ARG A 139 8.07 2.22 10.00
C ARG A 139 8.53 2.53 8.57
N GLN A 140 7.65 3.06 7.71
CA GLN A 140 7.97 3.34 6.31
C GLN A 140 9.02 4.44 6.12
N ILE A 141 9.14 5.39 7.05
CA ILE A 141 10.21 6.40 7.02
C ILE A 141 11.54 5.89 7.61
N GLY A 142 11.59 4.64 8.05
CA GLY A 142 12.81 4.00 8.56
C GLY A 142 13.14 4.38 10.01
N ALA A 143 12.11 4.55 10.86
CA ALA A 143 12.33 4.71 12.29
C ALA A 143 13.13 3.55 12.87
N THR A 144 13.98 3.84 13.87
CA THR A 144 14.88 2.83 14.47
C THR A 144 14.13 1.77 15.29
N PHE A 145 12.90 2.07 15.71
CA PHE A 145 12.10 1.24 16.60
C PHE A 145 11.19 0.29 15.81
N SER A 146 11.01 -0.94 16.31
CA SER A 146 10.04 -1.87 15.72
C SER A 146 8.60 -1.38 15.97
N VAL A 147 7.66 -1.86 15.17
CA VAL A 147 6.23 -1.50 15.34
C VAL A 147 5.75 -1.92 16.73
N GLU A 148 6.11 -3.12 17.17
CA GLU A 148 5.72 -3.67 18.47
C GLU A 148 6.25 -2.81 19.63
N TYR A 149 7.43 -2.21 19.47
CA TYR A 149 7.99 -1.31 20.48
C TYR A 149 7.32 0.08 20.47
N ILE A 150 6.91 0.56 19.29
CA ILE A 150 6.09 1.77 19.17
C ILE A 150 4.73 1.56 19.84
N GLU A 151 4.09 0.41 19.61
CA GLU A 151 2.83 0.04 20.27
C GLU A 151 3.00 -0.02 21.78
N GLN A 152 4.06 -0.65 22.27
CA GLN A 152 4.37 -0.72 23.70
C GLN A 152 4.53 0.67 24.32
N ALA A 153 5.19 1.61 23.62
CA ALA A 153 5.32 2.99 24.09
C ALA A 153 3.96 3.70 24.27
N LEU A 154 3.01 3.46 23.36
CA LEU A 154 1.65 3.98 23.47
C LEU A 154 0.86 3.31 24.60
N ILE A 155 0.97 1.99 24.73
CA ILE A 155 0.27 1.18 25.74
C ILE A 155 0.74 1.53 27.16
N GLU A 156 2.04 1.78 27.35
CA GLU A 156 2.59 2.20 28.64
C GLU A 156 2.30 3.67 28.98
N ASN A 157 1.90 4.48 27.99
CA ASN A 157 1.58 5.90 28.17
C ASN A 157 0.18 6.22 27.60
N PRO A 158 -0.89 5.57 28.08
CA PRO A 158 -2.19 5.58 27.42
C PRO A 158 -2.86 6.95 27.44
N LEU A 159 -2.61 7.77 28.48
CA LEU A 159 -3.11 9.15 28.53
C LEU A 159 -2.45 10.04 27.48
N ILE A 160 -1.15 9.85 27.21
CA ILE A 160 -0.44 10.57 26.14
C ILE A 160 -0.95 10.08 24.77
N ALA A 161 -1.17 8.77 24.60
CA ALA A 161 -1.78 8.22 23.39
C ALA A 161 -3.16 8.86 23.11
N ALA A 162 -3.98 9.01 24.14
CA ALA A 162 -5.27 9.69 24.03
C ALA A 162 -5.14 11.18 23.72
N ASP A 163 -4.19 11.89 24.32
CA ASP A 163 -3.93 13.30 24.00
C ASP A 163 -3.36 13.50 22.58
N ILE A 164 -2.60 12.55 22.04
CA ILE A 164 -2.17 12.56 20.62
C ILE A 164 -3.39 12.46 19.69
N VAL A 165 -4.35 11.57 20.02
CA VAL A 165 -5.62 11.48 19.29
C VAL A 165 -6.38 12.80 19.39
N ARG A 166 -6.51 13.39 20.59
CA ARG A 166 -7.18 14.69 20.77
C ARG A 166 -6.51 15.81 19.97
N LEU A 167 -5.18 15.83 19.89
CA LEU A 167 -4.43 16.77 19.05
C LEU A 167 -4.79 16.59 17.58
N PHE A 168 -4.87 15.35 17.10
CA PHE A 168 -5.30 15.04 15.73
C PHE A 168 -6.75 15.51 15.49
N GLU A 169 -7.65 15.21 16.43
CA GLU A 169 -9.07 15.57 16.31
C GLU A 169 -9.27 17.09 16.32
N ALA A 170 -8.67 17.80 17.27
CA ALA A 170 -8.71 19.26 17.30
C ALA A 170 -8.17 19.89 16.00
N LYS A 171 -7.20 19.24 15.35
CA LYS A 171 -6.61 19.75 14.11
C LYS A 171 -7.53 19.56 12.90
N PHE A 172 -8.23 18.42 12.82
CA PHE A 172 -8.84 17.95 11.59
C PHE A 172 -10.36 17.76 11.62
N ASP A 173 -11.00 17.77 12.79
CA ASP A 173 -12.45 17.66 12.89
C ASP A 173 -13.11 18.88 12.24
N PRO A 174 -13.89 18.73 11.16
CA PRO A 174 -14.57 19.84 10.52
C PRO A 174 -15.69 20.45 11.39
N GLU A 175 -16.20 19.71 12.38
CA GLU A 175 -17.30 20.14 13.25
C GLU A 175 -16.81 20.79 14.56
N LEU A 176 -15.50 20.81 14.81
CA LEU A 176 -14.94 21.43 16.01
C LEU A 176 -15.36 22.89 16.14
N THR A 177 -16.05 23.19 17.25
CA THR A 177 -16.47 24.55 17.60
C THR A 177 -15.45 25.23 18.51
N GLY A 178 -15.12 26.50 18.26
CA GLY A 178 -14.24 27.30 19.11
C GLY A 178 -13.00 27.81 18.39
N ASP A 179 -12.00 28.23 19.15
CA ASP A 179 -10.70 28.68 18.63
C ASP A 179 -9.75 27.48 18.51
N ARG A 180 -9.70 26.91 17.30
CA ARG A 180 -8.84 25.77 16.96
C ARG A 180 -7.37 26.03 17.24
N ASP A 181 -6.86 27.21 16.89
CA ASP A 181 -5.44 27.50 17.05
C ASP A 181 -5.08 27.57 18.53
N ALA A 182 -5.94 28.17 19.36
CA ALA A 182 -5.76 28.18 20.81
C ALA A 182 -5.81 26.78 21.42
N GLU A 183 -6.74 25.92 20.96
CA GLU A 183 -6.86 24.54 21.43
C GLU A 183 -5.64 23.70 21.05
N LEU A 184 -5.14 23.84 19.82
CA LEU A 184 -3.93 23.18 19.35
C LEU A 184 -2.71 23.58 20.19
N VAL A 185 -2.52 24.89 20.46
CA VAL A 185 -1.42 25.36 21.33
C VAL A 185 -1.53 24.74 22.72
N SER A 186 -2.72 24.76 23.33
CA SER A 186 -2.95 24.19 24.67
C SER A 186 -2.69 22.68 24.73
N LEU A 187 -3.14 21.93 23.72
CA LEU A 187 -2.91 20.49 23.61
C LEU A 187 -1.42 20.17 23.44
N THR A 188 -0.72 20.87 22.55
CA THR A 188 0.72 20.68 22.34
C THR A 188 1.52 20.99 23.61
N GLU A 189 1.22 22.09 24.32
CA GLU A 189 1.90 22.41 25.58
C GLU A 189 1.68 21.32 26.66
N ARG A 190 0.45 20.82 26.77
CA ARG A 190 0.10 19.74 27.71
C ARG A 190 0.83 18.44 27.37
N LEU A 191 0.87 18.07 26.10
CA LEU A 191 1.59 16.89 25.62
C LEU A 191 3.09 17.01 25.91
N LEU A 192 3.69 18.17 25.62
CA LEU A 192 5.11 18.40 25.89
C LEU A 192 5.43 18.31 27.40
N ALA A 193 4.56 18.82 28.27
CA ALA A 193 4.72 18.69 29.70
C ALA A 193 4.55 17.23 30.18
N ALA A 194 3.57 16.50 29.64
CA ALA A 194 3.36 15.10 29.98
C ALA A 194 4.52 14.19 29.54
N LEU A 195 5.22 14.56 28.46
CA LEU A 195 6.41 13.84 28.00
C LEU A 195 7.59 13.91 28.99
N ASP A 196 7.68 14.96 29.81
CA ASP A 196 8.74 15.10 30.81
C ASP A 196 8.64 14.02 31.92
N ASP A 197 7.45 13.44 32.12
CA ASP A 197 7.19 12.37 33.09
C ASP A 197 7.35 10.95 32.49
N VAL A 198 7.70 10.83 31.19
CA VAL A 198 7.88 9.53 30.53
C VAL A 198 9.18 8.88 30.99
N ALA A 199 9.07 7.70 31.62
CA ALA A 199 10.21 7.02 32.23
C ALA A 199 11.28 6.54 31.25
N SER A 200 10.89 6.16 30.02
CA SER A 200 11.79 5.66 28.99
C SER A 200 12.12 6.75 27.97
N LEU A 201 13.41 7.06 27.79
CA LEU A 201 13.87 8.01 26.78
C LEU A 201 13.50 7.58 25.36
N ASP A 202 13.45 6.28 25.09
CA ASP A 202 13.04 5.80 23.77
C ASP A 202 11.52 5.95 23.58
N HIS A 203 10.71 5.76 24.63
CA HIS A 203 9.27 6.04 24.56
C HIS A 203 9.02 7.54 24.35
N ASP A 204 9.74 8.42 25.04
CA ASP A 204 9.69 9.87 24.81
C ASP A 204 9.98 10.22 23.34
N ARG A 205 11.06 9.66 22.76
CA ARG A 205 11.42 9.88 21.35
C ARG A 205 10.34 9.38 20.37
N ILE A 206 9.73 8.23 20.65
CA ILE A 206 8.62 7.69 19.85
C ILE A 206 7.42 8.63 19.90
N LEU A 207 6.97 8.99 21.09
CA LEU A 207 5.79 9.83 21.30
C LEU A 207 5.98 11.23 20.71
N ARG A 208 7.17 11.83 20.87
CA ARG A 208 7.54 13.10 20.19
C ARG A 208 7.50 12.99 18.68
N SER A 209 7.95 11.87 18.11
CA SER A 209 7.91 11.64 16.67
C SER A 209 6.46 11.53 16.17
N MET A 210 5.59 10.86 16.92
CA MET A 210 4.15 10.76 16.60
C MET A 210 3.45 12.12 16.66
N ILE A 211 3.70 12.91 17.70
CA ILE A 211 3.19 14.29 17.81
C ILE A 211 3.64 15.13 16.62
N GLY A 212 4.93 15.09 16.28
CA GLY A 212 5.46 15.85 15.14
C GLY A 212 4.88 15.41 13.78
N ILE A 213 4.49 14.13 13.63
CA ILE A 213 3.77 13.66 12.43
C ILE A 213 2.36 14.27 12.36
N VAL A 214 1.62 14.32 13.48
CA VAL A 214 0.30 14.99 13.53
C VAL A 214 0.45 16.46 13.17
N GLU A 215 1.44 17.15 13.72
CA GLU A 215 1.70 18.57 13.46
C GLU A 215 2.12 18.84 12.00
N ALA A 216 2.89 17.94 11.40
CA ALA A 216 3.33 18.01 10.00
C ALA A 216 2.24 17.63 9.00
N THR A 217 1.13 17.02 9.45
CA THR A 217 0.01 16.67 8.58
C THR A 217 -0.79 17.93 8.22
N TRP A 218 -1.09 18.09 6.93
CA TRP A 218 -1.88 19.19 6.37
C TRP A 218 -3.35 18.87 6.17
N ARG A 219 -3.67 17.63 5.76
CA ARG A 219 -5.03 17.19 5.41
C ARG A 219 -5.22 15.73 5.76
N THR A 220 -6.45 15.34 6.05
CA THR A 220 -6.85 13.94 6.18
C THR A 220 -8.29 13.73 5.75
N ASN A 221 -8.63 12.55 5.23
CA ASN A 221 -10.00 12.15 4.92
C ASN A 221 -10.72 11.46 6.10
N PHE A 222 -10.12 11.45 7.30
CA PHE A 222 -10.61 10.68 8.45
C PHE A 222 -12.10 10.92 8.79
N TYR A 223 -12.61 12.13 8.53
CA TYR A 223 -13.99 12.56 8.78
C TYR A 223 -14.93 12.39 7.57
N GLN A 224 -14.46 11.80 6.50
CA GLN A 224 -15.30 11.46 5.35
C GLN A 224 -16.01 10.14 5.58
N VAL A 225 -17.26 10.11 5.14
CA VAL A 225 -18.12 8.93 5.17
C VAL A 225 -18.32 8.39 3.76
N ASP A 226 -18.72 7.13 3.67
CA ASP A 226 -19.16 6.49 2.44
C ASP A 226 -20.64 6.83 2.12
N GLU A 227 -21.17 6.24 1.05
CA GLU A 227 -22.56 6.45 0.62
C GLU A 227 -23.59 5.98 1.65
N ALA A 228 -23.22 5.05 2.55
CA ALA A 228 -24.08 4.57 3.63
C ALA A 228 -23.97 5.43 4.91
N GLY A 229 -23.18 6.51 4.88
CA GLY A 229 -22.93 7.36 6.03
C GLY A 229 -21.98 6.74 7.06
N LYS A 230 -21.30 5.63 6.73
CA LYS A 230 -20.31 5.00 7.60
C LYS A 230 -18.93 5.62 7.36
N PRO A 231 -18.05 5.67 8.37
CA PRO A 231 -16.67 6.08 8.15
C PRO A 231 -16.00 5.24 7.07
N LYS A 232 -15.24 5.88 6.16
CA LYS A 232 -14.45 5.13 5.17
C LYS A 232 -13.45 4.19 5.87
N HIS A 233 -13.26 2.99 5.31
CA HIS A 233 -12.34 1.98 5.83
C HIS A 233 -10.85 2.25 5.53
N TRP A 234 -10.54 3.38 4.89
CA TRP A 234 -9.18 3.86 4.65
C TRP A 234 -9.00 5.27 5.19
N VAL A 235 -7.77 5.57 5.62
CA VAL A 235 -7.33 6.90 6.04
C VAL A 235 -6.20 7.35 5.13
N SER A 236 -6.26 8.59 4.65
CA SER A 236 -5.15 9.27 4.02
C SER A 236 -4.72 10.50 4.82
N MET A 237 -3.42 10.76 4.83
CA MET A 237 -2.79 11.91 5.47
C MET A 237 -1.85 12.56 4.48
N LYS A 238 -2.06 13.85 4.17
CA LYS A 238 -1.13 14.65 3.36
C LYS A 238 -0.18 15.36 4.29
N LEU A 239 1.12 15.14 4.17
CA LEU A 239 2.14 15.66 5.08
C LEU A 239 3.08 16.67 4.42
N ASP A 240 3.48 17.67 5.19
CA ASP A 240 4.64 18.51 4.92
C ASP A 240 5.92 17.73 5.27
N CYS A 241 6.54 17.12 4.27
CA CYS A 241 7.76 16.34 4.46
C CYS A 241 8.94 17.15 5.04
N THR A 242 8.92 18.49 4.97
CA THR A 242 9.98 19.31 5.58
C THR A 242 9.84 19.41 7.11
N ARG A 243 8.67 19.09 7.64
CA ARG A 243 8.33 19.14 9.07
C ARG A 243 8.25 17.76 9.72
N VAL A 244 8.21 16.67 8.95
CA VAL A 244 8.16 15.31 9.48
C VAL A 244 9.46 14.97 10.24
N PRO A 245 9.39 14.63 11.54
CA PRO A 245 10.56 14.24 12.32
C PRO A 245 11.25 12.99 11.74
N GLY A 246 12.59 13.02 11.65
CA GLY A 246 13.37 11.85 11.26
C GLY A 246 13.23 11.41 9.80
N LEU A 247 12.53 12.17 8.95
CA LEU A 247 12.33 11.80 7.54
C LEU A 247 13.67 11.69 6.79
N PRO A 248 13.96 10.60 6.06
CA PRO A 248 15.18 10.51 5.26
C PRO A 248 15.18 11.48 4.07
N LYS A 249 16.37 12.00 3.72
CA LYS A 249 16.58 12.82 2.52
C LYS A 249 16.56 11.96 1.24
N PRO A 250 16.14 12.52 0.08
CA PRO A 250 15.64 13.88 -0.11
C PRO A 250 14.18 14.01 0.34
N HIS A 251 13.83 15.14 0.96
CA HIS A 251 12.45 15.41 1.37
C HIS A 251 11.61 15.80 0.14
N PRO A 252 10.49 15.11 -0.13
CA PRO A 252 9.46 15.63 -1.02
C PRO A 252 8.93 17.00 -0.54
N MET A 253 8.20 17.70 -1.39
CA MET A 253 7.41 18.87 -0.96
C MET A 253 6.18 18.41 -0.17
N ALA A 254 5.54 17.34 -0.64
CA ALA A 254 4.36 16.74 -0.03
C ALA A 254 4.39 15.22 -0.19
N GLU A 255 3.85 14.53 0.79
CA GLU A 255 3.61 13.08 0.75
C GLU A 255 2.16 12.81 1.15
N ILE A 256 1.46 11.99 0.38
CA ILE A 256 0.18 11.42 0.81
C ILE A 256 0.46 9.99 1.29
N TRP A 257 0.30 9.77 2.59
CA TRP A 257 0.30 8.45 3.21
C TRP A 257 -1.13 7.89 3.22
N VAL A 258 -1.31 6.64 2.81
CA VAL A 258 -2.59 5.93 2.81
C VAL A 258 -2.46 4.69 3.66
N TYR A 259 -3.44 4.48 4.52
CA TYR A 259 -3.49 3.38 5.47
C TYR A 259 -4.90 2.76 5.52
N SER A 260 -4.95 1.42 5.52
CA SER A 260 -6.15 0.62 5.78
C SER A 260 -5.75 -0.84 6.07
N PRO A 261 -6.69 -1.68 6.53
CA PRO A 261 -6.49 -3.12 6.63
C PRO A 261 -6.08 -3.81 5.33
N GLU A 262 -6.51 -3.28 4.18
CA GLU A 262 -6.30 -3.90 2.86
C GLU A 262 -5.10 -3.32 2.11
N VAL A 263 -4.79 -2.04 2.30
CA VAL A 263 -3.77 -1.31 1.54
C VAL A 263 -3.00 -0.31 2.40
N GLU A 264 -1.68 -0.29 2.19
CA GLU A 264 -0.79 0.80 2.60
C GLU A 264 -0.18 1.42 1.35
N GLY A 265 0.03 2.73 1.33
CA GLY A 265 0.56 3.39 0.14
C GLY A 265 1.13 4.78 0.38
N VAL A 266 2.00 5.21 -0.52
CA VAL A 266 2.57 6.56 -0.53
C VAL A 266 2.44 7.20 -1.91
N HIS A 267 2.24 8.51 -1.94
CA HIS A 267 2.44 9.32 -3.13
C HIS A 267 3.34 10.51 -2.81
N LEU A 268 4.56 10.50 -3.33
CA LEU A 268 5.61 11.49 -3.10
C LEU A 268 5.60 12.54 -4.21
N ARG A 269 5.53 13.83 -3.87
CA ARG A 269 5.57 14.94 -4.82
C ARG A 269 6.69 15.92 -4.47
N PHE A 270 7.52 16.26 -5.46
CA PHE A 270 8.61 17.24 -5.30
C PHE A 270 8.25 18.65 -5.79
N GLY A 271 6.99 18.86 -6.19
CA GLY A 271 6.49 20.16 -6.62
C GLY A 271 4.97 20.17 -6.80
N ARG A 272 4.42 21.37 -6.95
CA ARG A 272 2.97 21.60 -7.16
C ARG A 272 2.46 20.99 -8.47
N VAL A 273 3.26 21.06 -9.52
CA VAL A 273 2.96 20.39 -10.81
C VAL A 273 3.97 19.27 -11.00
N ALA A 274 3.55 18.04 -10.71
CA ALA A 274 4.40 16.87 -10.71
C ALA A 274 3.67 15.67 -11.31
N ARG A 275 4.40 14.79 -11.99
CA ARG A 275 3.86 13.57 -12.61
C ARG A 275 4.79 12.38 -12.38
N GLY A 276 4.20 11.21 -12.18
CA GLY A 276 4.90 9.94 -12.25
C GLY A 276 4.00 8.74 -11.99
N GLY A 277 4.61 7.56 -12.14
CA GLY A 277 3.90 6.29 -12.09
C GLY A 277 3.57 5.82 -10.67
N LEU A 278 2.54 4.98 -10.56
CA LEU A 278 2.15 4.28 -9.34
C LEU A 278 2.58 2.80 -9.41
N ARG A 279 3.45 2.37 -8.50
CA ARG A 279 3.93 0.99 -8.45
C ARG A 279 3.09 0.13 -7.51
N TRP A 280 2.70 -1.07 -7.94
CA TRP A 280 2.29 -2.12 -7.01
C TRP A 280 3.55 -2.80 -6.48
N SER A 281 3.86 -2.58 -5.20
CA SER A 281 5.03 -3.15 -4.54
C SER A 281 4.67 -4.44 -3.81
N ASP A 282 5.62 -5.37 -3.78
CA ASP A 282 5.66 -6.58 -2.94
C ASP A 282 6.47 -6.36 -1.65
N ARG A 283 7.04 -5.17 -1.46
CA ARG A 283 7.92 -4.83 -0.32
C ARG A 283 7.16 -4.22 0.85
N ARG A 284 6.57 -5.07 1.69
CA ARG A 284 5.85 -4.60 2.89
C ARG A 284 6.69 -3.69 3.79
N GLU A 285 7.94 -4.04 4.02
CA GLU A 285 8.80 -3.35 5.00
C GLU A 285 9.22 -1.94 4.59
N ASP A 286 9.41 -1.69 3.28
CA ASP A 286 10.11 -0.50 2.83
C ASP A 286 9.72 -0.02 1.41
N PHE A 287 8.48 -0.29 0.97
CA PHE A 287 8.00 0.20 -0.32
C PHE A 287 8.13 1.73 -0.48
N ARG A 288 8.06 2.50 0.62
CA ARG A 288 8.32 3.95 0.55
C ARG A 288 9.74 4.26 0.08
N THR A 289 10.74 3.53 0.56
CA THR A 289 12.14 3.67 0.15
C THR A 289 12.32 3.28 -1.32
N GLU A 290 11.64 2.22 -1.76
CA GLU A 290 11.58 1.85 -3.17
C GLU A 290 11.01 2.99 -4.02
N VAL A 291 9.84 3.53 -3.66
CA VAL A 291 9.17 4.62 -4.37
C VAL A 291 10.06 5.86 -4.42
N LEU A 292 10.69 6.24 -3.30
CA LEU A 292 11.62 7.37 -3.24
C LEU A 292 12.85 7.18 -4.16
N GLY A 293 13.40 5.96 -4.21
CA GLY A 293 14.48 5.61 -5.13
C GLY A 293 14.10 5.80 -6.60
N LEU A 294 12.86 5.49 -6.96
CA LEU A 294 12.33 5.69 -8.31
C LEU A 294 12.08 7.17 -8.66
N VAL A 295 11.73 8.02 -7.68
CA VAL A 295 11.55 9.45 -7.94
C VAL A 295 12.84 10.09 -8.43
N LYS A 296 14.01 9.70 -7.91
CA LYS A 296 15.30 10.25 -8.35
C LYS A 296 15.51 10.06 -9.86
N ALA A 297 15.23 8.86 -10.37
CA ALA A 297 15.28 8.58 -11.81
C ALA A 297 14.23 9.38 -12.58
N GLN A 298 13.02 9.55 -12.03
CA GLN A 298 11.95 10.30 -12.64
C GLN A 298 12.26 11.81 -12.76
N MET A 299 12.92 12.40 -11.75
CA MET A 299 13.32 13.81 -11.77
C MET A 299 14.33 14.09 -12.89
N VAL A 300 15.31 13.19 -13.09
CA VAL A 300 16.26 13.30 -14.22
C VAL A 300 15.53 13.13 -15.55
N LYS A 301 14.58 12.19 -15.64
CA LYS A 301 13.77 11.96 -16.84
C LYS A 301 12.89 13.16 -17.21
N ASN A 302 12.29 13.84 -16.23
CA ASN A 302 11.33 14.92 -16.46
C ASN A 302 12.00 16.28 -16.71
N ALA A 303 13.32 16.43 -16.51
CA ALA A 303 14.04 17.71 -16.47
C ALA A 303 13.80 18.65 -17.68
N VAL A 304 13.39 18.12 -18.84
CA VAL A 304 13.13 18.90 -20.06
C VAL A 304 11.62 19.20 -20.27
N ILE A 305 10.71 18.52 -19.57
CA ILE A 305 9.25 18.58 -19.80
C ILE A 305 8.49 19.21 -18.61
N VAL A 306 8.74 18.73 -17.40
CA VAL A 306 8.15 19.26 -16.15
C VAL A 306 9.25 19.34 -15.12
N PRO A 307 9.50 20.51 -14.48
CA PRO A 307 10.69 20.71 -13.66
C PRO A 307 10.78 19.79 -12.43
N THR A 308 9.67 19.15 -12.02
CA THR A 308 9.60 18.30 -10.83
C THR A 308 8.88 16.98 -11.09
N GLY A 309 9.24 15.93 -10.34
CA GLY A 309 8.64 14.59 -10.44
C GLY A 309 7.73 14.25 -9.27
N SER A 310 6.81 13.31 -9.50
CA SER A 310 6.14 12.56 -8.44
C SER A 310 6.34 11.06 -8.64
N LYS A 311 6.04 10.27 -7.63
CA LYS A 311 5.93 8.81 -7.73
C LYS A 311 5.05 8.32 -6.60
N GLY A 312 4.24 7.32 -6.86
CA GLY A 312 3.56 6.62 -5.79
C GLY A 312 3.80 5.13 -5.84
N GLY A 313 3.39 4.46 -4.78
CA GLY A 313 3.32 3.02 -4.74
C GLY A 313 2.46 2.56 -3.58
N PHE A 314 1.90 1.38 -3.73
CA PHE A 314 1.04 0.76 -2.73
C PHE A 314 1.42 -0.71 -2.54
N PHE A 315 1.11 -1.20 -1.35
CA PHE A 315 1.26 -2.58 -0.93
C PHE A 315 -0.13 -3.12 -0.53
N ALA A 316 -0.55 -4.20 -1.18
CA ALA A 316 -1.81 -4.87 -0.87
C ALA A 316 -1.57 -5.93 0.22
N LYS A 317 -2.21 -5.75 1.38
CA LYS A 317 -1.96 -6.50 2.62
C LYS A 317 -2.65 -7.86 2.65
N GLN A 318 -3.83 -7.96 2.03
CA GLN A 318 -4.72 -9.11 2.13
C GLN A 318 -4.94 -9.78 0.77
N LEU A 319 -3.85 -10.05 0.05
CA LEU A 319 -3.94 -10.74 -1.23
C LEU A 319 -4.29 -12.23 -1.03
N PRO A 320 -5.20 -12.79 -1.85
CA PRO A 320 -5.42 -14.23 -1.93
C PRO A 320 -4.14 -15.02 -2.24
N ALA A 321 -4.19 -16.35 -2.08
CA ALA A 321 -3.04 -17.20 -2.39
C ALA A 321 -2.60 -17.01 -3.86
N PRO A 322 -1.30 -16.85 -4.16
CA PRO A 322 -0.80 -16.63 -5.52
C PRO A 322 -1.14 -17.76 -6.51
N SER A 323 -1.49 -18.95 -6.02
CA SER A 323 -1.98 -20.07 -6.81
C SER A 323 -3.30 -19.77 -7.53
N ASP A 324 -4.15 -18.91 -6.96
CA ASP A 324 -5.33 -18.37 -7.62
C ASP A 324 -5.00 -17.01 -8.25
N ARG A 325 -4.43 -17.06 -9.46
CA ARG A 325 -3.98 -15.86 -10.18
C ARG A 325 -5.12 -14.87 -10.45
N GLY A 326 -6.35 -15.35 -10.64
CA GLY A 326 -7.51 -14.51 -10.90
C GLY A 326 -7.89 -13.71 -9.65
N ALA A 327 -8.09 -14.39 -8.53
CA ALA A 327 -8.40 -13.76 -7.26
C ALA A 327 -7.27 -12.84 -6.77
N TRP A 328 -6.01 -13.25 -6.94
CA TRP A 328 -4.84 -12.43 -6.59
C TRP A 328 -4.81 -11.11 -7.36
N LEU A 329 -5.08 -11.14 -8.67
CA LEU A 329 -5.11 -9.94 -9.50
C LEU A 329 -6.28 -9.01 -9.12
N GLU A 330 -7.46 -9.56 -8.85
CA GLU A 330 -8.61 -8.75 -8.41
C GLU A 330 -8.38 -8.14 -7.02
N GLY A 331 -7.74 -8.84 -6.09
CA GLY A 331 -7.32 -8.28 -4.80
C GLY A 331 -6.38 -7.08 -4.97
N GLY A 332 -5.40 -7.19 -5.88
CA GLY A 332 -4.51 -6.08 -6.22
C GLY A 332 -5.22 -4.89 -6.86
N LYS A 333 -6.18 -5.15 -7.76
CA LYS A 333 -7.02 -4.08 -8.32
C LYS A 333 -7.89 -3.46 -7.24
N SER A 334 -8.43 -4.22 -6.28
CA SER A 334 -9.21 -3.68 -5.15
C SER A 334 -8.38 -2.70 -4.34
N ALA A 335 -7.19 -3.13 -3.89
CA ALA A 335 -6.24 -2.27 -3.18
C ALA A 335 -5.86 -1.02 -3.98
N TYR A 336 -5.66 -1.15 -5.31
CA TYR A 336 -5.41 -0.01 -6.17
C TYR A 336 -6.59 0.98 -6.22
N ARG A 337 -7.83 0.49 -6.32
CA ARG A 337 -9.03 1.36 -6.29
C ARG A 337 -9.11 2.15 -4.99
N THR A 338 -8.92 1.48 -3.85
CA THR A 338 -8.87 2.12 -2.53
C THR A 338 -7.76 3.15 -2.45
N PHE A 339 -6.56 2.82 -2.94
CA PHE A 339 -5.43 3.76 -2.98
C PHE A 339 -5.75 5.03 -3.80
N ILE A 340 -6.30 4.89 -5.01
CA ILE A 340 -6.68 6.05 -5.85
C ILE A 340 -7.75 6.91 -5.17
N ARG A 341 -8.80 6.29 -4.61
CA ARG A 341 -9.85 7.00 -3.86
C ARG A 341 -9.25 7.79 -2.70
N ALA A 342 -8.37 7.18 -1.93
CA ALA A 342 -7.70 7.82 -0.79
C ALA A 342 -6.83 9.03 -1.20
N LEU A 343 -6.23 9.02 -2.39
CA LEU A 343 -5.49 10.18 -2.92
C LEU A 343 -6.45 11.31 -3.33
N LEU A 344 -7.55 10.99 -4.01
CA LEU A 344 -8.55 11.96 -4.47
C LEU A 344 -9.33 12.58 -3.31
N ASP A 345 -9.62 11.80 -2.26
CA ASP A 345 -10.36 12.22 -1.07
C ASP A 345 -9.81 13.49 -0.39
N ILE A 346 -8.51 13.78 -0.53
CA ILE A 346 -7.85 14.94 0.10
C ILE A 346 -7.22 15.91 -0.91
N THR A 347 -7.43 15.68 -2.20
CA THR A 347 -6.96 16.54 -3.29
C THR A 347 -8.07 17.55 -3.63
N ASP A 348 -7.72 18.83 -3.84
CA ASP A 348 -8.71 19.79 -4.29
C ASP A 348 -9.20 19.44 -5.70
N ASN A 349 -10.44 19.73 -6.03
CA ASN A 349 -10.96 19.63 -7.39
C ASN A 349 -11.00 21.02 -8.06
N ARG A 350 -11.38 21.07 -9.33
CA ARG A 350 -11.49 22.31 -10.10
C ARG A 350 -12.78 22.36 -10.91
N ASP A 351 -13.57 23.41 -10.71
CA ASP A 351 -14.71 23.74 -11.58
C ASP A 351 -14.38 25.00 -12.38
N GLY A 352 -14.05 24.83 -13.66
CA GLY A 352 -13.63 25.91 -14.54
C GLY A 352 -12.33 26.59 -14.08
N THR A 353 -12.43 27.69 -13.34
CA THR A 353 -11.28 28.39 -12.72
C THR A 353 -11.30 28.36 -11.20
N GLU A 354 -12.39 27.88 -10.60
CA GLU A 354 -12.57 27.80 -9.15
C GLU A 354 -11.97 26.51 -8.61
N ILE A 355 -11.32 26.61 -7.45
CA ILE A 355 -10.78 25.46 -6.72
C ILE A 355 -11.80 25.01 -5.68
N VAL A 356 -12.27 23.78 -5.84
CA VAL A 356 -13.29 23.19 -4.96
C VAL A 356 -12.58 22.31 -3.92
N PRO A 357 -12.66 22.63 -2.62
CA PRO A 357 -12.08 21.78 -1.58
C PRO A 357 -12.79 20.42 -1.49
N PRO A 358 -12.09 19.36 -1.05
CA PRO A 358 -12.74 18.10 -0.73
C PRO A 358 -13.67 18.24 0.49
N ALA A 359 -14.78 17.51 0.47
CA ALA A 359 -15.77 17.53 1.55
C ALA A 359 -15.18 17.01 2.87
N ASN A 360 -15.58 17.62 4.00
CA ASN A 360 -15.15 17.22 5.35
C ASN A 360 -13.62 17.12 5.53
N VAL A 361 -12.86 17.99 4.85
CA VAL A 361 -11.41 18.09 4.98
C VAL A 361 -11.03 19.50 5.42
N VAL A 362 -10.38 19.59 6.57
CA VAL A 362 -9.72 20.81 7.03
C VAL A 362 -8.38 20.93 6.32
N ARG A 363 -8.15 22.07 5.66
CA ARG A 363 -6.91 22.35 4.92
C ARG A 363 -5.97 23.25 5.73
N HIS A 364 -4.77 22.74 6.03
CA HIS A 364 -3.69 23.50 6.66
C HIS A 364 -2.58 23.91 5.68
N ASP A 365 -2.78 23.66 4.38
CA ASP A 365 -1.96 24.09 3.26
C ASP A 365 -2.78 24.94 2.26
N GLY A 366 -2.11 25.43 1.21
CA GLY A 366 -2.79 26.17 0.14
C GLY A 366 -3.53 25.26 -0.84
N GLU A 367 -4.13 25.87 -1.85
CA GLU A 367 -4.77 25.16 -2.97
C GLU A 367 -3.80 24.19 -3.65
N ASP A 368 -4.30 23.00 -3.94
CA ASP A 368 -3.57 21.91 -4.58
C ASP A 368 -4.49 20.99 -5.41
N PRO A 369 -5.02 21.48 -6.55
CA PRO A 369 -5.93 20.73 -7.40
C PRO A 369 -5.24 19.76 -8.37
N TYR A 370 -3.91 19.79 -8.43
CA TYR A 370 -3.16 19.09 -9.47
C TYR A 370 -2.62 17.75 -8.96
N LEU A 371 -3.30 16.67 -9.37
CA LEU A 371 -2.86 15.30 -9.17
C LEU A 371 -3.00 14.53 -10.49
N VAL A 372 -1.88 14.08 -11.05
CA VAL A 372 -1.81 13.26 -12.26
C VAL A 372 -0.97 12.02 -11.97
N VAL A 373 -1.48 10.86 -12.38
CA VAL A 373 -0.81 9.59 -12.16
C VAL A 373 -0.47 8.92 -13.49
N ALA A 374 0.38 7.90 -13.44
CA ALA A 374 0.70 7.07 -14.59
C ALA A 374 0.85 5.60 -14.13
N ALA A 375 0.82 4.68 -15.09
CA ALA A 375 1.17 3.30 -14.81
C ALA A 375 2.67 3.12 -14.52
N ASP A 376 2.99 2.10 -13.72
CA ASP A 376 4.34 1.57 -13.48
C ASP A 376 4.27 0.03 -13.41
N LYS A 377 5.34 -0.62 -12.91
CA LYS A 377 5.38 -2.06 -12.64
C LYS A 377 4.17 -2.46 -11.78
N GLY A 378 3.47 -3.48 -12.23
CA GLY A 378 2.29 -4.05 -11.58
C GLY A 378 0.98 -3.30 -11.83
N THR A 379 1.01 -2.13 -12.50
CA THR A 379 -0.19 -1.30 -12.75
C THR A 379 -0.36 -0.94 -14.23
N ALA A 380 0.39 -1.58 -15.14
CA ALA A 380 0.38 -1.30 -16.58
C ALA A 380 -1.02 -1.21 -17.21
N SER A 381 -1.95 -2.08 -16.79
CA SER A 381 -3.33 -2.12 -17.29
C SER A 381 -4.34 -1.39 -16.39
N PHE A 382 -3.88 -0.66 -15.36
CA PHE A 382 -4.76 -0.08 -14.34
C PHE A 382 -5.15 1.38 -14.62
N SER A 383 -4.60 2.00 -15.66
CA SER A 383 -4.89 3.39 -16.02
C SER A 383 -6.40 3.64 -16.21
N ASP A 384 -7.11 2.72 -16.88
CA ASP A 384 -8.57 2.83 -17.07
C ASP A 384 -9.34 2.73 -15.75
N ILE A 385 -8.82 1.97 -14.78
CA ILE A 385 -9.41 1.89 -13.43
C ILE A 385 -9.28 3.25 -12.74
N ALA A 386 -8.10 3.87 -12.80
CA ALA A 386 -7.87 5.18 -12.18
C ALA A 386 -8.69 6.28 -12.86
N ASN A 387 -8.80 6.26 -14.18
CA ASN A 387 -9.63 7.19 -14.95
C ASN A 387 -11.13 7.05 -14.64
N GLY A 388 -11.64 5.82 -14.57
CA GLY A 388 -13.04 5.60 -14.17
C GLY A 388 -13.34 6.05 -12.73
N ILE A 389 -12.38 5.95 -11.81
CA ILE A 389 -12.53 6.53 -10.46
C ILE A 389 -12.52 8.06 -10.51
N SER A 390 -11.60 8.65 -11.27
CA SER A 390 -11.53 10.11 -11.48
C SER A 390 -12.84 10.66 -12.00
N GLU A 391 -13.45 10.01 -13.00
CA GLU A 391 -14.78 10.34 -13.51
C GLU A 391 -15.87 10.21 -12.43
N GLY A 392 -15.87 9.13 -11.63
CA GLY A 392 -16.83 8.95 -10.55
C GLY A 392 -16.69 9.98 -9.40
N TYR A 393 -15.53 10.62 -9.27
CA TYR A 393 -15.28 11.72 -8.35
C TYR A 393 -15.59 13.10 -8.96
N ASP A 394 -16.08 13.14 -10.21
CA ASP A 394 -16.18 14.35 -11.03
C ASP A 394 -14.87 15.16 -11.03
N PHE A 395 -13.73 14.47 -10.94
CA PHE A 395 -12.43 15.11 -10.88
C PHE A 395 -12.11 15.76 -12.23
N TRP A 396 -11.64 17.01 -12.22
CA TRP A 396 -11.53 17.87 -13.41
C TRP A 396 -10.68 17.31 -14.57
N LEU A 397 -9.81 16.35 -14.29
CA LEU A 397 -9.02 15.67 -15.31
C LEU A 397 -9.76 14.50 -15.98
N ALA A 398 -10.83 13.97 -15.37
CA ALA A 398 -11.61 12.84 -15.89
C ALA A 398 -10.70 11.71 -16.38
N ASP A 399 -10.78 11.36 -17.68
CA ASP A 399 -10.00 10.33 -18.36
C ASP A 399 -8.54 10.71 -18.64
N ALA A 400 -8.14 11.96 -18.37
CA ALA A 400 -6.76 12.43 -18.41
C ALA A 400 -6.02 12.32 -17.07
N PHE A 401 -6.67 11.82 -16.00
CA PHE A 401 -6.07 11.68 -14.68
C PHE A 401 -4.89 10.70 -14.67
N ALA A 402 -5.04 9.55 -15.32
CA ALA A 402 -4.04 8.51 -15.46
C ALA A 402 -3.62 8.34 -16.92
N SER A 403 -2.33 8.54 -17.20
CA SER A 403 -1.81 8.34 -18.55
C SER A 403 -1.59 6.86 -18.89
N GLY A 404 -1.89 6.48 -20.13
CA GLY A 404 -1.68 5.13 -20.65
C GLY A 404 -2.91 4.22 -20.56
N GLY A 405 -4.11 4.81 -20.46
CA GLY A 405 -5.38 4.10 -20.62
C GLY A 405 -5.76 3.87 -22.08
N SER A 406 -6.90 3.20 -22.31
CA SER A 406 -7.43 2.85 -23.63
C SER A 406 -7.78 4.06 -24.51
N ALA A 407 -8.08 5.21 -23.90
CA ALA A 407 -8.28 6.49 -24.60
C ALA A 407 -6.95 7.21 -24.94
N GLY A 408 -5.82 6.76 -24.40
CA GLY A 408 -4.50 7.35 -24.60
C GLY A 408 -3.66 6.64 -25.66
N TYR A 409 -2.41 7.08 -25.81
CA TYR A 409 -1.44 6.39 -26.67
C TYR A 409 -0.94 5.12 -25.99
N ASP A 410 -1.14 3.95 -26.61
CA ASP A 410 -0.54 2.70 -26.15
C ASP A 410 0.98 2.78 -26.28
N HIS A 411 1.66 2.88 -25.14
CA HIS A 411 3.11 3.03 -25.09
C HIS A 411 3.85 1.85 -25.72
N LYS A 412 3.34 0.63 -25.56
CA LYS A 412 3.92 -0.60 -26.12
C LYS A 412 3.54 -0.78 -27.58
N GLY A 413 2.26 -0.63 -27.92
CA GLY A 413 1.75 -0.75 -29.29
C GLY A 413 2.36 0.28 -30.24
N MET A 414 2.61 1.50 -29.76
CA MET A 414 3.32 2.52 -30.55
C MET A 414 4.84 2.48 -30.36
N GLY A 415 5.34 1.77 -29.35
CA GLY A 415 6.75 1.65 -29.01
C GLY A 415 7.42 2.97 -28.61
N ILE A 416 6.68 3.96 -28.13
CA ILE A 416 7.12 5.37 -27.99
C ILE A 416 8.48 5.49 -27.30
N THR A 417 8.65 4.76 -26.19
CA THR A 417 9.89 4.77 -25.40
C THR A 417 11.05 4.20 -26.20
N ALA A 418 10.87 3.02 -26.81
CA ALA A 418 11.89 2.38 -27.65
C ALA A 418 12.22 3.22 -28.88
N ARG A 419 11.24 3.88 -29.50
CA ARG A 419 11.47 4.79 -30.64
C ARG A 419 12.39 5.93 -30.25
N GLY A 420 12.10 6.60 -29.14
CA GLY A 420 12.93 7.69 -28.63
C GLY A 420 14.35 7.24 -28.29
N ALA A 421 14.48 6.13 -27.56
CA ALA A 421 15.79 5.55 -27.24
C ALA A 421 16.58 5.17 -28.50
N TRP A 422 15.92 4.64 -29.52
CA TRP A 422 16.56 4.25 -30.78
C TRP A 422 17.09 5.43 -31.59
N GLU A 423 16.44 6.60 -31.54
CA GLU A 423 17.01 7.81 -32.14
C GLU A 423 18.35 8.18 -31.49
N SER A 424 18.48 8.02 -30.17
CA SER A 424 19.76 8.21 -29.48
C SER A 424 20.80 7.16 -29.90
N VAL A 425 20.41 5.89 -30.06
CA VAL A 425 21.30 4.82 -30.56
C VAL A 425 21.83 5.17 -31.96
N LYS A 426 20.94 5.52 -32.90
CA LYS A 426 21.32 5.93 -34.27
C LYS A 426 22.28 7.11 -34.24
N ARG A 427 22.02 8.10 -33.39
CA ARG A 427 22.89 9.28 -33.25
C ARG A 427 24.27 8.89 -32.74
N HIS A 428 24.34 8.08 -31.69
CA HIS A 428 25.59 7.68 -31.06
C HIS A 428 26.46 6.83 -31.99
N PHE A 429 25.88 5.83 -32.66
CA PHE A 429 26.61 4.99 -33.61
C PHE A 429 27.10 5.78 -34.83
N ARG A 430 26.31 6.76 -35.29
CA ARG A 430 26.75 7.67 -36.35
C ARG A 430 28.01 8.46 -35.97
N GLU A 431 28.18 8.85 -34.71
CA GLU A 431 29.40 9.51 -34.21
C GLU A 431 30.60 8.56 -34.18
N LEU A 432 30.36 7.25 -34.10
CA LEU A 432 31.37 6.19 -34.23
C LEU A 432 31.61 5.76 -35.69
N GLY A 433 30.95 6.41 -36.65
CA GLY A 433 31.07 6.08 -38.07
C GLY A 433 30.37 4.78 -38.48
N HIS A 434 29.38 4.32 -37.71
CA HIS A 434 28.61 3.11 -37.98
C HIS A 434 27.12 3.44 -38.19
N ASP A 435 26.52 2.90 -39.25
CA ASP A 435 25.10 3.06 -39.53
C ASP A 435 24.32 1.79 -39.19
N THR A 436 23.71 1.80 -37.99
CA THR A 436 22.86 0.71 -37.48
C THR A 436 21.67 0.34 -38.36
N GLN A 437 21.35 1.12 -39.40
CA GLN A 437 20.24 0.84 -40.31
C GLN A 437 20.70 0.13 -41.59
N THR A 438 22.00 0.00 -41.82
CA THR A 438 22.55 -0.62 -43.04
C THR A 438 23.72 -1.58 -42.78
N GLN A 439 24.23 -1.63 -41.55
CA GLN A 439 25.41 -2.41 -41.17
C GLN A 439 25.12 -3.26 -39.94
N ASP A 440 25.61 -4.49 -39.94
CA ASP A 440 25.47 -5.45 -38.83
C ASP A 440 26.27 -5.02 -37.60
N PHE A 441 25.66 -5.15 -36.42
CA PHE A 441 26.27 -4.85 -35.13
C PHE A 441 25.74 -5.78 -34.04
N THR A 442 26.58 -6.01 -33.02
CA THR A 442 26.24 -6.88 -31.90
C THR A 442 25.56 -6.12 -30.76
N VAL A 443 24.65 -6.80 -30.07
CA VAL A 443 23.89 -6.25 -28.94
C VAL A 443 23.90 -7.24 -27.78
N VAL A 444 24.03 -6.72 -26.57
CA VAL A 444 23.69 -7.40 -25.32
C VAL A 444 22.66 -6.54 -24.59
N GLY A 445 21.62 -7.13 -24.01
CA GLY A 445 20.58 -6.35 -23.34
C GLY A 445 19.92 -7.00 -22.14
N VAL A 446 19.05 -6.23 -21.49
CA VAL A 446 18.29 -6.65 -20.31
C VAL A 446 16.81 -6.57 -20.63
N GLY A 447 16.12 -7.71 -20.61
CA GLY A 447 14.73 -7.88 -21.00
C GLY A 447 14.50 -9.07 -21.92
N ASP A 448 13.30 -9.12 -22.48
CA ASP A 448 12.86 -10.13 -23.45
C ASP A 448 11.97 -9.49 -24.52
N MET A 449 11.64 -10.27 -25.56
CA MET A 449 10.79 -9.81 -26.66
C MET A 449 9.34 -9.48 -26.25
N SER A 450 8.86 -9.94 -25.09
CA SER A 450 7.53 -9.57 -24.58
C SER A 450 7.49 -8.18 -23.95
N GLY A 451 8.66 -7.62 -23.60
CA GLY A 451 8.79 -6.31 -22.94
C GLY A 451 8.53 -5.11 -23.87
N ASP A 452 7.98 -4.03 -23.31
CA ASP A 452 7.73 -2.77 -24.04
C ASP A 452 9.01 -2.21 -24.67
N VAL A 453 10.02 -1.90 -23.85
CA VAL A 453 11.23 -1.21 -24.33
C VAL A 453 12.16 -2.16 -25.10
N PHE A 454 12.44 -3.33 -24.54
CA PHE A 454 13.37 -4.30 -25.13
C PHE A 454 12.82 -4.84 -26.46
N GLY A 455 11.59 -5.38 -26.46
CA GLY A 455 10.97 -5.98 -27.63
C GLY A 455 10.84 -5.00 -28.79
N ASN A 456 10.25 -3.81 -28.55
CA ASN A 456 10.17 -2.79 -29.58
C ASN A 456 11.55 -2.33 -30.06
N GLY A 457 12.54 -2.25 -29.16
CA GLY A 457 13.91 -1.82 -29.45
C GLY A 457 14.66 -2.80 -30.36
N MET A 458 14.55 -4.10 -30.09
CA MET A 458 15.21 -5.15 -30.86
C MET A 458 14.62 -5.37 -32.26
N LEU A 459 13.51 -4.68 -32.59
CA LEU A 459 12.88 -4.67 -33.91
C LEU A 459 13.13 -3.37 -34.70
N ARG A 460 13.96 -2.46 -34.18
CA ARG A 460 14.26 -1.18 -34.85
C ARG A 460 15.37 -1.28 -35.90
N SER A 461 15.98 -2.44 -36.05
CA SER A 461 16.95 -2.72 -37.11
C SER A 461 17.02 -4.22 -37.40
N GLU A 462 16.99 -4.55 -38.68
CA GLU A 462 17.21 -5.91 -39.19
C GLU A 462 18.68 -6.35 -39.06
N HIS A 463 19.58 -5.41 -38.78
CA HIS A 463 21.03 -5.62 -38.66
C HIS A 463 21.50 -5.94 -37.23
N ILE A 464 20.57 -6.08 -36.28
CA ILE A 464 20.89 -6.46 -34.90
C ILE A 464 21.30 -7.92 -34.83
N ARG A 465 22.50 -8.16 -34.32
CA ARG A 465 23.05 -9.45 -33.91
C ARG A 465 22.98 -9.56 -32.39
N LEU A 466 21.85 -10.03 -31.86
CA LEU A 466 21.63 -10.14 -30.41
C LEU A 466 22.42 -11.32 -29.84
N VAL A 467 23.55 -11.03 -29.19
CA VAL A 467 24.48 -12.06 -28.70
C VAL A 467 24.04 -12.60 -27.34
N ALA A 468 23.51 -11.74 -26.48
CA ALA A 468 23.00 -12.16 -25.18
C ALA A 468 21.88 -11.26 -24.67
N ALA A 469 20.98 -11.83 -23.88
CA ALA A 469 19.98 -11.09 -23.13
C ALA A 469 19.62 -11.83 -21.84
N PHE A 470 19.11 -11.12 -20.84
CA PHE A 470 18.52 -11.77 -19.67
C PHE A 470 17.32 -10.99 -19.15
N ASP A 471 16.31 -11.71 -18.66
CA ASP A 471 15.15 -11.14 -17.96
C ASP A 471 15.08 -11.70 -16.54
N HIS A 472 13.91 -11.68 -15.91
CA HIS A 472 13.70 -12.25 -14.58
C HIS A 472 13.51 -13.78 -14.60
N ARG A 473 13.48 -14.41 -15.79
CA ARG A 473 13.18 -15.83 -15.98
C ARG A 473 14.36 -16.59 -16.58
N HIS A 474 15.04 -16.01 -17.56
CA HIS A 474 16.03 -16.69 -18.39
C HIS A 474 17.25 -15.82 -18.70
N VAL A 475 18.34 -16.52 -19.04
CA VAL A 475 19.51 -16.00 -19.74
C VAL A 475 19.49 -16.60 -21.16
N PHE A 476 19.45 -15.74 -22.17
CA PHE A 476 19.55 -16.06 -23.59
C PHE A 476 20.96 -15.78 -24.08
N ILE A 477 21.58 -16.73 -24.79
CA ILE A 477 22.89 -16.55 -25.42
C ILE A 477 22.86 -17.16 -26.82
N ASP A 478 23.15 -16.35 -27.83
CA ASP A 478 23.35 -16.77 -29.22
C ASP A 478 24.74 -16.26 -29.67
N PRO A 479 25.78 -17.10 -29.66
CA PRO A 479 27.17 -16.66 -29.86
C PRO A 479 27.45 -15.95 -31.19
N ASN A 480 26.79 -16.38 -32.26
CA ASN A 480 27.03 -15.89 -33.62
C ASN A 480 25.71 -15.80 -34.41
N PRO A 481 24.78 -14.91 -34.01
CA PRO A 481 23.44 -14.87 -34.57
C PRO A 481 23.48 -14.38 -36.02
N ASP A 482 22.62 -14.96 -36.87
CA ASP A 482 22.34 -14.44 -38.20
C ASP A 482 21.31 -13.30 -38.10
N ALA A 483 21.68 -12.11 -38.56
CA ALA A 483 20.86 -10.92 -38.34
C ALA A 483 19.46 -11.04 -38.95
N ALA A 484 19.38 -11.53 -40.19
CA ALA A 484 18.13 -11.64 -40.94
C ALA A 484 17.21 -12.75 -40.38
N ALA A 485 17.74 -13.95 -40.16
CA ALA A 485 16.96 -15.07 -39.63
C ALA A 485 16.48 -14.79 -38.20
N THR A 486 17.36 -14.27 -37.34
CA THR A 486 16.99 -13.97 -35.95
C THR A 486 16.07 -12.76 -35.84
N PHE A 487 16.08 -11.81 -36.80
CA PHE A 487 15.10 -10.72 -36.82
C PHE A 487 13.67 -11.24 -37.00
N VAL A 488 13.45 -12.16 -37.95
CA VAL A 488 12.13 -12.77 -38.19
C VAL A 488 11.66 -13.51 -36.93
N GLU A 489 12.55 -14.23 -36.27
CA GLU A 489 12.22 -14.95 -35.04
C GLU A 489 11.93 -14.02 -33.86
N ARG A 490 12.71 -12.94 -33.70
CA ARG A 490 12.43 -11.89 -32.71
C ARG A 490 11.05 -11.27 -32.95
N GLN A 491 10.68 -11.00 -34.20
CA GLN A 491 9.36 -10.46 -34.54
C GLN A 491 8.25 -11.45 -34.16
N ARG A 492 8.40 -12.74 -34.49
CA ARG A 492 7.45 -13.80 -34.11
C ARG A 492 7.26 -13.86 -32.59
N LEU A 493 8.34 -13.78 -31.82
CA LEU A 493 8.28 -13.78 -30.35
C LEU A 493 7.61 -12.52 -29.79
N PHE A 494 7.86 -11.35 -30.38
CA PHE A 494 7.22 -10.10 -29.97
C PHE A 494 5.70 -10.16 -30.15
N ASP A 495 5.25 -10.75 -31.27
CA ASP A 495 3.83 -10.88 -31.62
C ASP A 495 3.11 -12.02 -30.86
N LEU A 496 3.86 -12.94 -30.24
CA LEU A 496 3.33 -14.05 -29.45
C LEU A 496 2.92 -13.57 -28.04
N PRO A 497 1.62 -13.60 -27.67
CA PRO A 497 1.17 -13.14 -26.36
C PRO A 497 1.77 -13.98 -25.22
N GLY A 498 2.38 -13.32 -24.24
CA GLY A 498 2.95 -13.97 -23.05
C GLY A 498 4.28 -14.69 -23.29
N SER A 499 4.94 -14.42 -24.42
CA SER A 499 6.21 -15.05 -24.79
C SER A 499 7.34 -14.86 -23.77
N SER A 500 8.32 -15.73 -23.90
CA SER A 500 9.55 -15.75 -23.12
C SER A 500 10.72 -16.15 -24.02
N TRP A 501 11.94 -16.05 -23.49
CA TRP A 501 13.10 -16.60 -24.22
C TRP A 501 13.00 -18.11 -24.47
N ASP A 502 12.25 -18.86 -23.66
CA ASP A 502 12.10 -20.32 -23.86
C ASP A 502 11.27 -20.66 -25.10
N ASP A 503 10.46 -19.70 -25.58
CA ASP A 503 9.68 -19.84 -26.82
C ASP A 503 10.52 -19.61 -28.09
N PHE A 504 11.80 -19.19 -27.96
CA PHE A 504 12.68 -18.90 -29.08
C PHE A 504 12.97 -20.16 -29.90
N ASP A 505 12.82 -20.06 -31.22
CA ASP A 505 13.10 -21.15 -32.15
C ASP A 505 14.60 -21.46 -32.18
N ARG A 506 14.97 -22.52 -31.47
CA ARG A 506 16.37 -22.98 -31.36
C ARG A 506 16.95 -23.45 -32.69
N SER A 507 16.14 -23.65 -33.74
CA SER A 507 16.64 -24.05 -35.06
C SER A 507 17.39 -22.92 -35.78
N VAL A 508 17.12 -21.65 -35.45
CA VAL A 508 17.82 -20.48 -36.01
C VAL A 508 18.92 -19.95 -35.07
N MET A 509 19.09 -20.56 -33.91
CA MET A 509 20.15 -20.22 -32.95
C MET A 509 21.50 -20.77 -33.42
N SER A 510 22.57 -20.00 -33.25
CA SER A 510 23.89 -20.46 -33.65
C SER A 510 24.43 -21.58 -32.76
N GLU A 511 25.43 -22.29 -33.28
CA GLU A 511 26.08 -23.40 -32.57
C GLU A 511 26.64 -22.94 -31.23
N GLY A 512 26.39 -23.74 -30.19
CA GLY A 512 26.86 -23.46 -28.84
C GLY A 512 26.03 -22.42 -28.09
N GLY A 513 24.94 -21.91 -28.66
CA GLY A 513 23.94 -21.05 -27.99
C GLY A 513 22.97 -21.82 -27.09
N GLY A 514 22.19 -21.08 -26.30
CA GLY A 514 21.14 -21.65 -25.47
C GLY A 514 20.28 -20.63 -24.73
N VAL A 515 19.18 -21.14 -24.17
CA VAL A 515 18.30 -20.43 -23.24
C VAL A 515 18.33 -21.18 -21.91
N PHE A 516 18.67 -20.48 -20.85
CA PHE A 516 18.90 -21.07 -19.53
C PHE A 516 17.98 -20.42 -18.50
N PRO A 517 17.22 -21.20 -17.70
CA PRO A 517 16.42 -20.63 -16.64
C PRO A 517 17.31 -20.07 -15.53
N LEU A 518 16.95 -18.91 -14.99
CA LEU A 518 17.67 -18.25 -13.87
C LEU A 518 17.65 -19.07 -12.57
N THR A 519 16.80 -20.08 -12.48
CA THR A 519 16.79 -21.05 -11.37
C THR A 519 17.93 -22.07 -11.44
N GLN A 520 18.61 -22.16 -12.59
CA GLN A 520 19.75 -23.05 -12.77
C GLN A 520 20.98 -22.51 -12.02
N LYS A 521 21.66 -23.38 -11.26
CA LYS A 521 22.81 -22.99 -10.43
C LYS A 521 24.07 -22.59 -11.23
N SER A 522 24.22 -23.14 -12.44
CA SER A 522 25.36 -22.85 -13.32
C SER A 522 24.99 -23.11 -14.78
N ILE A 523 25.56 -22.31 -15.68
CA ILE A 523 25.39 -22.45 -17.13
C ILE A 523 26.69 -23.05 -17.69
N PRO A 524 26.66 -24.21 -18.36
CA PRO A 524 27.83 -24.73 -19.06
C PRO A 524 28.24 -23.77 -20.18
N VAL A 525 29.43 -23.16 -20.05
CA VAL A 525 29.97 -22.22 -21.04
C VAL A 525 30.60 -23.01 -22.19
N THR A 526 30.01 -22.91 -23.38
CA THR A 526 30.58 -23.50 -24.61
C THR A 526 31.77 -22.67 -25.12
N PRO A 527 32.66 -23.25 -25.95
CA PRO A 527 33.74 -22.49 -26.58
C PRO A 527 33.23 -21.26 -27.36
N GLN A 528 32.10 -21.40 -28.06
CA GLN A 528 31.46 -20.34 -28.82
C GLN A 528 30.95 -19.21 -27.91
N MET A 529 30.28 -19.54 -26.80
CA MET A 529 29.84 -18.55 -25.80
C MET A 529 31.02 -17.80 -25.20
N ARG A 530 32.10 -18.52 -24.89
CA ARG A 530 33.32 -17.95 -24.30
C ARG A 530 33.94 -16.90 -25.22
N GLU A 531 34.06 -17.23 -26.50
CA GLU A 531 34.58 -16.30 -27.52
C GLU A 531 33.66 -15.09 -27.70
N ALA A 532 32.35 -15.31 -27.86
CA ALA A 532 31.39 -14.23 -28.12
C ALA A 532 31.26 -13.24 -26.96
N LEU A 533 31.40 -13.71 -25.71
CA LEU A 533 31.29 -12.89 -24.50
C LEU A 533 32.65 -12.43 -23.94
N GLY A 534 33.76 -12.89 -24.51
CA GLY A 534 35.10 -12.56 -24.04
C GLY A 534 35.40 -13.06 -22.62
N LEU A 535 34.95 -14.28 -22.28
CA LEU A 535 35.13 -14.84 -20.93
C LEU A 535 36.52 -15.48 -20.78
N ASP A 536 37.17 -15.25 -19.64
CA ASP A 536 38.46 -15.87 -19.27
C ASP A 536 38.33 -17.39 -19.10
N ALA A 537 39.44 -18.13 -19.20
CA ALA A 537 39.41 -19.61 -19.24
C ALA A 537 38.88 -20.28 -17.95
N ASP A 538 38.90 -19.57 -16.83
CA ASP A 538 38.47 -20.01 -15.49
C ASP A 538 37.00 -19.69 -15.18
N VAL A 539 36.29 -19.00 -16.07
CA VAL A 539 34.85 -18.70 -15.99
C VAL A 539 34.00 -19.87 -16.45
#